data_AF-A0A2K8UBD4-F1
#
_entry.id   AF-A0A2K8UBD4-F1
#
_cell.length_a   1.000
_cell.length_b   1.000
_cell.length_c   1.000
_cell.angle_alpha   90.00
_cell.angle_beta   90.00
_cell.angle_gamma   90.00
#
_symmetry.space_group_name_H-M   'P 1'
#
loop_
_entity.id
_entity.type
_entity.pdbx_description
1 polymer ?
#
loop_
_entity_poly.entity_id
_entity_poly.type
_entity_poly.pdbx_seq_one_letter_code
_entity_poly.pdbx_strand_id
1 'polypeptide(L)' 'MKRGQLICHCFLREALRAIRAAADQCGDLDRALFWYRNEPLPPFGYKTAEQLVSDGRTDDLLRYIASLETGAAG' A
#
# COMPACT_ATOMS: atom_id res chain seq x y z
N MET A 1 1.82 -22.83 19.49
CA MET A 1 0.62 -22.16 18.92
C MET A 1 0.62 -20.66 19.27
N LYS A 2 1.44 -19.81 18.62
CA LYS A 2 1.40 -18.33 18.79
C LYS A 2 1.87 -17.56 17.54
N ARG A 3 1.59 -18.06 16.33
CA ARG A 3 2.00 -17.38 15.06
C ARG A 3 0.89 -16.56 14.37
N GLY A 4 -0.33 -16.51 14.92
CA GLY A 4 -1.47 -15.83 14.28
C GLY A 4 -1.87 -14.47 14.86
N GLN A 5 -1.55 -14.16 16.13
CA GLN A 5 -2.14 -12.99 16.81
C GLN A 5 -1.32 -11.69 16.66
N LEU A 6 -0.01 -11.75 16.40
CA LEU A 6 0.83 -10.55 16.21
C LEU A 6 0.73 -9.95 14.80
N ILE A 7 0.23 -10.72 13.81
CA ILE A 7 0.09 -10.25 12.42
C ILE A 7 -1.04 -9.22 12.33
N CYS A 8 -2.14 -9.37 13.09
CA CYS A 8 -3.33 -8.52 12.96
C CYS A 8 -3.11 -7.06 13.39
N HIS A 9 -2.28 -6.78 14.40
CA HIS A 9 -2.10 -5.39 14.89
C HIS A 9 -1.14 -4.57 14.02
N CYS A 10 -0.12 -5.21 13.45
CA CYS A 10 0.82 -4.54 12.55
C CYS A 10 0.25 -4.41 11.14
N PHE A 11 -0.40 -5.45 10.60
CA PHE A 11 -0.97 -5.41 9.25
C PHE A 11 -1.98 -4.28 9.07
N LEU A 12 -2.92 -4.09 10.00
CA LEU A 12 -3.89 -2.99 9.93
C LEU A 12 -3.22 -1.62 9.94
N ARG A 13 -2.17 -1.44 10.74
CA ARG A 13 -1.41 -0.19 10.81
C ARG A 13 -0.70 0.09 9.49
N GLU A 14 -0.08 -0.93 8.93
CA GLU A 14 0.67 -0.83 7.68
C GLU A 14 -0.27 -0.60 6.47
N ALA A 15 -1.42 -1.28 6.45
CA ALA A 15 -2.48 -1.04 5.46
C ALA A 15 -3.00 0.39 5.55
N LEU A 16 -3.29 0.88 6.76
CA LEU A 16 -3.75 2.26 6.96
C LEU A 16 -2.71 3.29 6.52
N ARG A 17 -1.41 3.03 6.77
CA ARG A 17 -0.33 3.91 6.29
C ARG A 17 -0.29 3.97 4.77
N ALA A 18 -0.38 2.83 4.10
CA ALA A 18 -0.39 2.76 2.63
C ALA A 18 -1.62 3.47 2.03
N ILE A 19 -2.81 3.21 2.57
CA ILE A 19 -4.06 3.86 2.12
C ILE A 19 -3.99 5.36 2.35
N ARG A 20 -3.47 5.81 3.50
CA ARG A 20 -3.31 7.24 3.78
C ARG A 20 -2.36 7.92 2.80
N ALA A 21 -1.20 7.32 2.53
CA ALA A 21 -0.24 7.86 1.57
C ALA A 21 -0.84 7.97 0.15
N ALA A 22 -1.61 6.96 -0.28
CA ALA A 22 -2.31 6.99 -1.56
C ALA A 22 -3.45 8.03 -1.57
N ALA A 23 -4.17 8.21 -0.45
CA ALA A 23 -5.24 9.21 -0.33
C ALA A 23 -4.70 10.64 -0.32
N ASP A 24 -3.56 10.89 0.32
CA ASP A 24 -2.88 12.20 0.28
C ASP A 24 -2.45 12.54 -1.16
N GLN A 25 -2.07 11.55 -1.98
CA GLN A 25 -1.80 11.76 -3.42
C GLN A 25 -3.05 12.01 -4.26
N CYS A 26 -4.07 11.17 -4.11
CA CYS A 26 -5.23 11.19 -5.00
C CYS A 26 -6.28 12.24 -4.57
N GLY A 27 -6.20 12.72 -3.33
CA GLY A 27 -7.19 13.61 -2.71
C GLY A 27 -8.51 12.93 -2.36
N ASP A 28 -8.65 11.64 -2.64
CA ASP A 28 -9.88 10.87 -2.44
C ASP A 28 -9.59 9.50 -1.81
N LEU A 29 -10.22 9.26 -0.65
CA LEU A 29 -10.02 8.03 0.11
C LEU A 29 -10.63 6.81 -0.59
N ASP A 30 -11.79 6.97 -1.24
CA ASP A 30 -12.49 5.86 -1.88
C ASP A 30 -11.69 5.33 -3.07
N ARG A 31 -11.14 6.25 -3.87
CA ARG A 31 -10.23 5.94 -4.97
C ARG A 31 -8.91 5.33 -4.50
N ALA A 32 -8.34 5.82 -3.40
CA ALA A 32 -7.15 5.22 -2.79
C ALA A 32 -7.41 3.79 -2.30
N LEU A 33 -8.59 3.54 -1.72
CA LEU A 33 -9.00 2.22 -1.25
C LEU A 33 -9.29 1.27 -2.42
N PHE A 34 -9.89 1.77 -3.49
CA PHE A 34 -10.09 1.03 -4.73
C PHE A 34 -8.76 0.62 -5.35
N TRP A 35 -7.83 1.57 -5.50
CA TRP A 35 -6.47 1.31 -5.94
C TRP A 35 -5.77 0.25 -5.10
N TYR A 36 -5.83 0.41 -3.76
CA TYR A 36 -5.14 -0.47 -2.82
C TYR A 36 -5.50 -1.96 -3.00
N ARG A 37 -6.78 -2.24 -3.30
CA ARG A 37 -7.31 -3.61 -3.42
C ARG A 37 -7.35 -4.13 -4.84
N ASN A 38 -7.53 -3.25 -5.83
CA ASN A 38 -7.88 -3.66 -7.19
C ASN A 38 -6.80 -3.34 -8.22
N GLU A 39 -5.89 -2.40 -7.97
CA GLU A 39 -4.89 -2.02 -8.97
C GLU A 39 -3.62 -2.90 -8.85
N PRO A 40 -3.34 -3.75 -9.85
CA PRO A 40 -2.11 -4.53 -9.87
C PRO A 40 -0.93 -3.63 -10.22
N LEU A 41 0.14 -3.72 -9.44
CA LEU A 41 1.33 -2.90 -9.64
C LEU A 41 2.36 -3.67 -10.49
N PRO A 42 2.62 -3.26 -11.75
CA PRO A 42 3.61 -3.91 -12.61
C PRO A 42 5.00 -4.08 -11.99
N PRO A 43 5.59 -3.09 -11.28
CA PRO A 43 6.94 -3.24 -10.71
C PRO A 43 7.01 -4.29 -9.60
N PHE A 44 5.87 -4.74 -9.09
CA PHE A 44 5.76 -5.76 -8.05
C PHE A 44 5.27 -7.10 -8.59
N GLY A 45 5.37 -7.33 -9.90
CA GLY A 45 4.90 -8.55 -10.54
C GLY A 45 3.38 -8.64 -10.58
N TYR A 46 2.71 -7.49 -10.82
CA TYR A 46 1.25 -7.38 -10.88
C TYR A 46 0.53 -7.72 -9.56
N LYS A 47 1.23 -7.62 -8.43
CA LYS A 47 0.62 -7.70 -7.11
C LYS A 47 -0.10 -6.41 -6.76
N THR A 48 -1.21 -6.50 -6.04
CA THR A 48 -1.90 -5.33 -5.50
C THR A 48 -1.17 -4.80 -4.25
N ALA A 49 -1.47 -3.56 -3.88
CA ALA A 49 -0.94 -2.98 -2.65
C ALA A 49 -1.33 -3.79 -1.40
N GLU A 50 -2.56 -4.32 -1.36
CA GLU A 50 -3.03 -5.23 -0.31
C GLU A 50 -2.14 -6.48 -0.17
N GLN A 51 -1.76 -7.08 -1.31
CA GLN A 51 -0.89 -8.25 -1.32
C GLN A 51 0.52 -7.91 -0.85
N LEU A 52 1.04 -6.73 -1.20
CA LEU A 52 2.35 -6.28 -0.74
C LEU A 52 2.40 -6.05 0.77
N VAL A 53 1.35 -5.42 1.34
CA VAL A 53 1.24 -5.24 2.79
C VAL A 53 1.11 -6.59 3.49
N SER A 54 0.38 -7.54 2.90
CA SER A 54 0.26 -8.91 3.44
C SER A 54 1.58 -9.67 3.43
N ASP A 55 2.41 -9.43 2.41
CA ASP A 55 3.76 -9.98 2.27
C ASP A 55 4.80 -9.26 3.16
N GLY A 56 4.40 -8.24 3.93
CA GLY A 56 5.29 -7.45 4.78
C GLY A 56 6.18 -6.47 4.01
N ARG A 57 5.84 -6.15 2.76
CA ARG A 57 6.58 -5.26 1.86
C ARG A 57 6.01 -3.84 1.82
N THR A 58 5.50 -3.36 2.95
CA THR A 58 4.89 -2.02 3.04
C THR A 58 5.89 -0.90 2.76
N ASP A 59 7.14 -1.04 3.18
CA ASP A 59 8.19 -0.04 2.94
C ASP A 59 8.46 0.16 1.44
N ASP A 60 8.58 -0.94 0.68
CA ASP A 60 8.72 -0.91 -0.77
C ASP A 60 7.53 -0.19 -1.43
N LEU A 61 6.31 -0.47 -0.96
CA LEU A 61 5.09 0.15 -1.44
C LEU A 61 5.06 1.66 -1.16
N LEU A 62 5.42 2.08 0.06
CA LEU A 62 5.49 3.50 0.44
C LEU A 62 6.54 4.24 -0.39
N ARG A 63 7.70 3.63 -0.63
CA ARG A 63 8.73 4.18 -1.51
C ARG A 63 8.24 4.32 -2.95
N TYR A 64 7.48 3.34 -3.44
CA TYR A 64 6.85 3.44 -4.76
C TYR A 64 5.86 4.60 -4.82
N ILE A 65 4.96 4.73 -3.84
CA ILE A 65 4.00 5.84 -3.77
C ILE A 65 4.75 7.19 -3.74
N ALA A 66 5.76 7.35 -2.88
CA ALA A 66 6.58 8.57 -2.84
C ALA A 66 7.32 8.86 -4.17
N SER A 67 7.71 7.81 -4.90
CA SER A 67 8.34 7.96 -6.22
C SER A 67 7.34 8.43 -7.28
N LEU A 68 6.06 8.10 -7.15
CA LEU A 68 5.00 8.61 -8.03
C LEU A 68 4.79 10.13 -7.85
N GLU A 69 4.93 10.67 -6.62
CA GLU A 69 4.91 12.14 -6.41
C GLU A 69 6.07 12.81 -7.14
N THR A 70 7.26 12.21 -7.07
CA THR A 70 8.46 12.77 -7.66
C THR A 70 8.47 12.64 -9.19
N GLY A 71 7.86 11.57 -9.73
CA GLY A 71 7.73 11.34 -11.16
C GLY A 71 6.65 12.19 -11.85
N ALA A 72 5.66 12.68 -11.12
CA ALA A 72 4.63 13.59 -11.66
C ALA A 72 5.12 15.05 -11.82
N ALA A 73 6.29 15.39 -11.27
CA ALA A 73 6.89 16.73 -11.34
C ALA A 73 7.97 16.89 -12.43
N GLY A 74 8.13 15.90 -13.32
CA GLY A 74 9.13 15.89 -14.40
C GLY A 74 8.54 16.14 -15.78
#